data_AF-A0A2E8VQ11-F1
#
_entry.id   AF-A0A2E8VQ11-F1
#
_cell.length_a   1.000
_cell.length_b   1.000
_cell.length_c   1.000
_cell.angle_alpha   90.00
_cell.angle_beta   90.00
_cell.angle_gamma   90.00
#
_symmetry.space_group_name_H-M   'P 1'
#
loop_
_entity.id
_entity.type
_entity.pdbx_description
1 polymer ?
#
loop_
_entity_poly.entity_id
_entity_poly.type
_entity_poly.pdbx_seq_one_letter_code
_entity_poly.pdbx_strand_id
1 'polypeptide(L)'
;MSVPHEFTPEYVNANSPKEALLYADFFTSGEPWKSIFANNPWLRPPDTTKPLEFGDGQYWDTTIGRKHPYWSQYDLPQPTKDIHQMRADLREWGFCLIEDALSGDQCKRFYERLWEQSEGERAAGVAYDSPTGQMVNTLVNKGRCFGQCIEQDPAGVQAGPVIEQIMDETLGPGWICHSFLAIGSDPGGYPQGLHIDQGPLLPWMTAEAPALVNTMYIPQDVDEVNGGTLVIPGSHRILIEAGNAGEVGQLPPAINLEAPAGTVMLFDGRLLHGTGTNRSERRRYVAVMSNVKAWMRTQENWVVSVASDVLAEASPKLKHRMGLSALTYGATIEGFGLGARGQAGDVFGDIEPFRAAVDSGTYERIRELSPDSPREDLERSYTVQVAMDRVKAAREAGRQ
;
A
#
# COMPACT_ATOMS: atom_id res chain seq x y z
N MET A 1 -23.64 25.20 32.54
CA MET A 1 -23.46 26.45 31.75
C MET A 1 -24.21 26.28 30.44
N SER A 2 -24.97 27.28 29.99
CA SER A 2 -25.62 27.25 28.68
C SER A 2 -24.58 27.42 27.58
N VAL A 3 -24.70 26.63 26.51
CA VAL A 3 -23.86 26.79 25.30
C VAL A 3 -24.14 28.18 24.70
N PRO A 4 -23.11 28.99 24.38
CA PRO A 4 -23.29 30.24 23.63
C PRO A 4 -24.06 30.00 22.33
N HIS A 5 -24.96 30.91 21.97
CA HIS A 5 -25.81 30.79 20.78
C HIS A 5 -24.99 30.56 19.50
N GLU A 6 -23.84 31.20 19.38
CA GLU A 6 -22.93 31.12 18.25
C GLU A 6 -22.34 29.70 18.03
N PHE A 7 -22.35 28.86 19.07
CA PHE A 7 -21.85 27.48 19.01
C PHE A 7 -22.97 26.46 18.86
N THR A 8 -24.23 26.92 18.75
CA THR A 8 -25.35 26.04 18.44
C THR A 8 -25.24 25.53 17.00
N PRO A 9 -25.58 24.26 16.73
CA PRO A 9 -25.60 23.73 15.38
C PRO A 9 -26.45 24.57 14.42
N GLU A 10 -27.58 25.11 14.89
CA GLU A 10 -28.49 25.95 14.11
C GLU A 10 -27.80 27.24 13.64
N TYR A 11 -27.11 27.95 14.54
CA TYR A 11 -26.37 29.16 14.18
C TYR A 11 -25.21 28.85 13.24
N VAL A 12 -24.41 27.83 13.54
CA VAL A 12 -23.26 27.45 12.69
C VAL A 12 -23.72 27.09 11.28
N ASN A 13 -24.77 26.29 11.14
CA ASN A 13 -25.32 25.91 9.83
C ASN A 13 -25.88 27.12 9.06
N ALA A 14 -26.63 28.00 9.74
CA ALA A 14 -27.17 29.21 9.11
C ALA A 14 -26.08 30.19 8.63
N ASN A 15 -24.89 30.13 9.21
CA ASN A 15 -23.75 30.98 8.87
C ASN A 15 -22.62 30.26 8.11
N SER A 16 -22.86 29.04 7.59
CA SER A 16 -21.89 28.27 6.81
C SER A 16 -22.37 27.98 5.37
N PRO A 17 -22.73 29.01 4.57
CA PRO A 17 -23.10 28.80 3.17
C PRO A 17 -21.91 28.25 2.37
N LYS A 18 -22.19 27.47 1.31
CA LYS A 18 -21.17 26.74 0.54
C LYS A 18 -20.06 27.66 0.02
N GLU A 19 -20.41 28.87 -0.40
CA GLU A 19 -19.52 29.88 -0.96
C GLU A 19 -18.58 30.50 0.09
N ALA A 20 -18.89 30.36 1.38
CA ALA A 20 -18.04 30.82 2.47
C ALA A 20 -17.14 29.72 3.05
N LEU A 21 -17.32 28.46 2.63
CA LEU A 21 -16.52 27.34 3.12
C LEU A 21 -15.08 27.44 2.59
N LEU A 22 -14.12 27.46 3.51
CA LEU A 22 -12.70 27.52 3.16
C LEU A 22 -12.31 26.28 2.33
N TYR A 23 -11.67 26.52 1.19
CA TYR A 23 -11.14 25.49 0.28
C TYR A 23 -12.19 24.52 -0.31
N ALA A 24 -13.48 24.82 -0.24
CA ALA A 24 -14.52 23.91 -0.75
C ALA A 24 -14.33 23.61 -2.24
N ASP A 25 -13.98 24.61 -3.06
CA ASP A 25 -13.72 24.43 -4.49
C ASP A 25 -12.58 23.45 -4.76
N PHE A 26 -11.53 23.48 -3.92
CA PHE A 26 -10.41 22.56 -4.01
C PHE A 26 -10.86 21.13 -3.71
N PHE A 27 -11.45 20.89 -2.54
CA PHE A 27 -11.85 19.56 -2.06
C PHE A 27 -13.00 18.93 -2.85
N THR A 28 -13.82 19.75 -3.53
CA THR A 28 -14.98 19.27 -4.31
C THR A 28 -14.78 19.36 -5.82
N SER A 29 -13.56 19.70 -6.28
CA SER A 29 -13.23 19.84 -7.71
C SER A 29 -13.57 18.59 -8.53
N GLY A 30 -13.40 17.40 -7.93
CA GLY A 30 -13.52 16.11 -8.62
C GLY A 30 -12.33 15.79 -9.53
N GLU A 31 -11.30 16.64 -9.53
CA GLU A 31 -10.09 16.43 -10.31
C GLU A 31 -9.13 15.45 -9.62
N PRO A 32 -8.33 14.68 -10.40
CA PRO A 32 -8.24 14.69 -11.86
C PRO A 32 -9.30 13.81 -12.56
N TRP A 33 -10.11 13.05 -11.82
CA TRP A 33 -10.99 12.03 -12.42
C TRP A 33 -12.06 12.62 -13.34
N LYS A 34 -12.59 13.79 -12.98
CA LYS A 34 -13.56 14.51 -13.81
C LYS A 34 -13.02 14.79 -15.22
N SER A 35 -11.84 15.40 -15.33
CA SER A 35 -11.21 15.68 -16.62
C SER A 35 -10.72 14.42 -17.33
N ILE A 36 -10.15 13.44 -16.60
CA ILE A 36 -9.73 12.14 -17.17
C ILE A 36 -10.90 11.48 -17.91
N PHE A 37 -12.05 11.33 -17.28
CA PHE A 37 -13.20 10.66 -17.91
C PHE A 37 -13.86 11.49 -19.01
N ALA A 38 -13.78 12.82 -18.94
CA ALA A 38 -14.26 13.71 -20.00
C ALA A 38 -13.39 13.61 -21.26
N ASN A 39 -12.07 13.58 -21.07
CA ASN A 39 -11.09 13.59 -22.17
C ASN A 39 -10.74 12.19 -22.70
N ASN A 40 -11.03 11.14 -21.91
CA ASN A 40 -10.71 9.75 -22.23
C ASN A 40 -11.92 8.82 -21.95
N PRO A 41 -13.00 8.88 -22.75
CA PRO A 41 -14.19 8.07 -22.52
C PRO A 41 -13.94 6.55 -22.51
N TRP A 42 -12.86 6.10 -23.16
CA TRP A 42 -12.38 4.72 -23.23
C TRP A 42 -11.80 4.19 -21.90
N LEU A 43 -11.66 5.05 -20.87
CA LEU A 43 -11.23 4.67 -19.52
C LEU A 43 -12.39 4.37 -18.56
N ARG A 44 -13.63 4.52 -19.01
CA ARG A 44 -14.79 4.25 -18.14
C ARG A 44 -14.76 2.79 -17.68
N PRO A 45 -14.83 2.49 -16.37
CA PRO A 45 -14.84 1.12 -15.88
C PRO A 45 -16.02 0.31 -16.46
N PRO A 46 -15.87 -1.02 -16.62
CA PRO A 46 -16.96 -1.84 -17.11
C PRO A 46 -18.12 -1.90 -16.11
N ASP A 47 -19.33 -2.06 -16.62
CA ASP A 47 -20.51 -2.39 -15.82
C ASP A 47 -20.46 -3.89 -15.46
N THR A 48 -20.10 -4.21 -14.22
CA THR A 48 -19.93 -5.59 -13.75
C THR A 48 -21.24 -6.39 -13.71
N THR A 49 -22.38 -5.78 -14.01
CA THR A 49 -23.67 -6.47 -14.15
C THR A 49 -23.95 -6.99 -15.56
N LYS A 50 -23.11 -6.63 -16.55
CA LYS A 50 -23.24 -7.02 -17.96
C LYS A 50 -21.98 -7.74 -18.44
N PRO A 51 -22.10 -8.67 -19.40
CA PRO A 51 -20.93 -9.32 -20.00
C PRO A 51 -19.88 -8.30 -20.48
N LEU A 52 -18.61 -8.60 -20.26
CA LEU A 52 -17.51 -7.76 -20.73
C LEU A 52 -17.40 -7.84 -22.26
N GLU A 53 -17.51 -6.70 -22.94
CA GLU A 53 -17.42 -6.57 -24.40
C GLU A 53 -15.97 -6.27 -24.84
N PHE A 54 -15.56 -6.79 -26.01
CA PHE A 54 -14.24 -6.58 -26.61
C PHE A 54 -14.41 -6.08 -28.05
N GLY A 55 -13.42 -5.35 -28.57
CA GLY A 55 -13.42 -4.79 -29.93
C GLY A 55 -13.78 -3.31 -30.01
N ASP A 56 -14.25 -2.70 -28.91
CA ASP A 56 -14.73 -1.31 -28.88
C ASP A 56 -13.66 -0.29 -28.45
N GLY A 57 -12.39 -0.71 -28.37
CA GLY A 57 -11.26 0.17 -28.03
C GLY A 57 -11.24 0.63 -26.57
N GLN A 58 -11.90 -0.10 -25.68
CA GLN A 58 -11.85 0.14 -24.23
C GLN A 58 -10.47 -0.23 -23.66
N TYR A 59 -10.11 0.35 -22.52
CA TYR A 59 -8.76 0.18 -21.94
C TYR A 59 -8.37 -1.27 -21.61
N TRP A 60 -9.34 -2.16 -21.44
CA TRP A 60 -9.11 -3.59 -21.20
C TRP A 60 -8.92 -4.41 -22.48
N ASP A 61 -9.24 -3.83 -23.63
CA ASP A 61 -9.01 -4.43 -24.95
C ASP A 61 -7.67 -3.93 -25.50
N THR A 62 -6.60 -4.37 -24.86
CA THR A 62 -5.23 -3.98 -25.19
C THR A 62 -4.30 -5.19 -25.28
N THR A 63 -3.03 -4.92 -25.51
CA THR A 63 -1.95 -5.91 -25.61
C THR A 63 -0.72 -5.41 -24.86
N ILE A 64 0.29 -6.27 -24.74
CA ILE A 64 1.62 -5.92 -24.23
C ILE A 64 2.32 -4.86 -25.07
N GLY A 65 3.21 -4.09 -24.42
CA GLY A 65 3.90 -2.93 -25.01
C GLY A 65 4.54 -3.18 -26.37
N ARG A 66 5.34 -4.24 -26.50
CA ARG A 66 6.05 -4.58 -27.76
C ARG A 66 5.14 -4.93 -28.93
N LYS A 67 3.89 -5.34 -28.68
CA LYS A 67 2.88 -5.64 -29.72
C LYS A 67 1.95 -4.47 -29.98
N HIS A 68 1.91 -3.48 -29.08
CA HIS A 68 0.96 -2.38 -29.16
C HIS A 68 1.36 -1.37 -30.25
N PRO A 69 0.47 -0.97 -31.17
CA PRO A 69 0.81 -0.08 -32.29
C PRO A 69 1.43 1.25 -31.85
N TYR A 70 0.88 1.86 -30.79
CA TYR A 70 1.43 3.09 -30.22
C TYR A 70 2.76 2.87 -29.48
N TRP A 71 2.90 1.79 -28.70
CA TRP A 71 4.02 1.64 -27.76
C TRP A 71 5.23 0.90 -28.31
N SER A 72 5.07 0.13 -29.39
CA SER A 72 6.15 -0.64 -30.02
C SER A 72 7.31 0.21 -30.57
N GLN A 73 7.12 1.52 -30.68
CA GLN A 73 8.14 2.49 -31.09
C GLN A 73 8.89 3.15 -29.91
N TYR A 74 8.55 2.80 -28.66
CA TYR A 74 9.15 3.36 -27.45
C TYR A 74 9.93 2.27 -26.69
N ASP A 75 11.01 2.68 -26.04
CA ASP A 75 11.79 1.82 -25.15
C ASP A 75 11.11 1.73 -23.79
N LEU A 76 10.03 0.96 -23.72
CA LEU A 76 9.31 0.68 -22.47
C LEU A 76 10.14 -0.22 -21.54
N PRO A 77 9.92 -0.12 -20.20
CA PRO A 77 10.66 -0.91 -19.23
C PRO A 77 10.59 -2.41 -19.55
N GLN A 78 11.75 -3.06 -19.52
CA GLN A 78 11.90 -4.51 -19.63
C GLN A 78 12.56 -5.05 -18.35
N PRO A 79 12.34 -6.33 -18.00
CA PRO A 79 13.08 -6.94 -16.90
C PRO A 79 14.58 -6.74 -17.06
N THR A 80 15.22 -6.19 -16.03
CA THR A 80 16.66 -5.91 -16.00
C THR A 80 17.25 -6.19 -14.63
N LYS A 81 18.57 -6.42 -14.58
CA LYS A 81 19.38 -6.47 -13.33
C LYS A 81 20.17 -5.18 -13.10
N ASP A 82 20.15 -4.25 -14.05
CA ASP A 82 20.87 -2.99 -13.95
C ASP A 82 20.04 -1.95 -13.18
N ILE A 83 20.49 -1.62 -11.97
CA ILE A 83 19.87 -0.58 -11.12
C ILE A 83 19.86 0.81 -11.79
N HIS A 84 20.79 1.10 -12.70
CA HIS A 84 20.78 2.36 -13.43
C HIS A 84 19.60 2.44 -14.40
N GLN A 85 19.33 1.34 -15.10
CA GLN A 85 18.15 1.22 -15.95
C GLN A 85 16.86 1.27 -15.12
N MET A 86 16.81 0.57 -13.98
CA MET A 86 15.63 0.60 -13.09
C MET A 86 15.28 2.03 -12.63
N ARG A 87 16.28 2.84 -12.30
CA ARG A 87 16.08 4.25 -11.92
C ARG A 87 15.59 5.09 -13.10
N ALA A 88 16.16 4.88 -14.29
CA ALA A 88 15.74 5.57 -15.50
C ALA A 88 14.28 5.25 -15.84
N ASP A 89 13.92 3.96 -15.81
CA ASP A 89 12.58 3.46 -16.09
C ASP A 89 11.55 4.00 -15.09
N LEU A 90 11.86 3.93 -13.79
CA LEU A 90 10.95 4.43 -12.76
C LEU A 90 10.70 5.94 -12.90
N ARG A 91 11.72 6.72 -13.27
CA ARG A 91 11.59 8.16 -13.48
C ARG A 91 10.79 8.49 -14.74
N GLU A 92 11.08 7.82 -15.84
CA GLU A 92 10.48 8.14 -17.14
C GLU A 92 9.08 7.56 -17.29
N TRP A 93 8.91 6.29 -16.94
CA TRP A 93 7.72 5.50 -17.20
C TRP A 93 6.85 5.26 -15.96
N GLY A 94 7.37 5.53 -14.76
CA GLY A 94 6.63 5.41 -13.51
C GLY A 94 6.66 4.00 -12.92
N PHE A 95 7.37 3.08 -13.57
CA PHE A 95 7.64 1.74 -13.07
C PHE A 95 8.95 1.19 -13.62
N CYS A 96 9.51 0.20 -12.95
CA CYS A 96 10.62 -0.60 -13.45
C CYS A 96 10.42 -2.09 -13.10
N LEU A 97 11.15 -2.96 -13.82
CA LEU A 97 11.04 -4.42 -13.69
C LEU A 97 12.38 -5.01 -13.30
N ILE A 98 12.42 -5.68 -12.14
CA ILE A 98 13.61 -6.34 -11.62
C ILE A 98 13.59 -7.79 -12.09
N GLU A 99 14.48 -8.13 -13.02
CA GLU A 99 14.65 -9.49 -13.55
C GLU A 99 15.19 -10.43 -12.47
N ASP A 100 14.64 -11.65 -12.42
CA ASP A 100 15.01 -12.68 -11.44
C ASP A 100 15.02 -12.16 -9.99
N ALA A 101 14.08 -11.27 -9.64
CA ALA A 101 14.02 -10.69 -8.30
C ALA A 101 13.81 -11.76 -7.21
N LEU A 102 13.01 -12.77 -7.55
CA LEU A 102 12.91 -14.04 -6.83
C LEU A 102 13.72 -15.09 -7.61
N SER A 103 14.57 -15.84 -6.91
CA SER A 103 15.17 -17.05 -7.50
C SER A 103 14.07 -18.07 -7.87
N GLY A 104 14.38 -19.06 -8.71
CA GLY A 104 13.42 -20.11 -9.06
C GLY A 104 12.79 -20.80 -7.84
N ASP A 105 13.59 -21.10 -6.82
CA ASP A 105 13.10 -21.70 -5.56
C ASP A 105 12.27 -20.72 -4.72
N GLN A 106 12.64 -19.44 -4.69
CA GLN A 106 11.86 -18.40 -4.00
C GLN A 106 10.51 -18.19 -4.67
N CYS A 107 10.50 -18.08 -6.00
CA CYS A 107 9.32 -17.90 -6.82
C CYS A 107 8.36 -19.08 -6.65
N LYS A 108 8.87 -20.31 -6.76
CA LYS A 108 8.09 -21.54 -6.53
C LYS A 108 7.49 -21.56 -5.13
N ARG A 109 8.29 -21.34 -4.08
CA ARG A 109 7.82 -21.33 -2.69
C ARG A 109 6.75 -20.26 -2.44
N PHE A 110 6.95 -19.07 -3.00
CA PHE A 110 5.98 -17.97 -2.91
C PHE A 110 4.66 -18.36 -3.57
N TYR A 111 4.71 -18.87 -4.79
CA TYR A 111 3.53 -19.27 -5.57
C TYR A 111 2.76 -20.40 -4.90
N GLU A 112 3.44 -21.48 -4.52
CA GLU A 112 2.80 -22.65 -3.88
C GLU A 112 2.11 -22.27 -2.58
N ARG A 113 2.78 -21.48 -1.71
CA ARG A 113 2.19 -21.05 -0.45
C ARG A 113 0.98 -20.14 -0.65
N LEU A 114 1.05 -19.22 -1.61
CA LEU A 114 -0.07 -18.36 -1.97
C LEU A 114 -1.25 -19.18 -2.50
N TRP A 115 -0.99 -20.11 -3.41
CA TRP A 115 -2.01 -20.96 -4.00
C TRP A 115 -2.71 -21.82 -2.95
N GLU A 116 -1.93 -22.52 -2.12
CA GLU A 116 -2.46 -23.31 -1.00
C GLU A 116 -3.28 -22.46 -0.03
N GLN A 117 -2.85 -21.23 0.28
CA GLN A 117 -3.64 -20.32 1.11
C GLN A 117 -4.97 -19.97 0.45
N SER A 118 -4.95 -19.64 -0.85
CA SER A 118 -6.17 -19.26 -1.58
C SER A 118 -7.20 -20.39 -1.62
N GLU A 119 -6.77 -21.62 -1.89
CA GLU A 119 -7.63 -22.81 -1.90
C GLU A 119 -8.10 -23.17 -0.50
N GLY A 120 -7.24 -23.02 0.51
CA GLY A 120 -7.59 -23.19 1.92
C GLY A 120 -8.68 -22.21 2.38
N GLU A 121 -8.59 -20.93 2.00
CA GLU A 121 -9.61 -19.93 2.31
C GLU A 121 -10.94 -20.23 1.63
N ARG A 122 -10.92 -20.75 0.40
CA ARG A 122 -12.12 -21.21 -0.30
C ARG A 122 -12.74 -22.42 0.39
N ALA A 123 -11.93 -23.43 0.73
CA ALA A 123 -12.39 -24.63 1.43
C ALA A 123 -12.97 -24.29 2.81
N ALA A 124 -12.43 -23.28 3.48
CA ALA A 124 -12.93 -22.78 4.76
C ALA A 124 -14.15 -21.84 4.64
N GLY A 125 -14.56 -21.46 3.42
CA GLY A 125 -15.68 -20.55 3.19
C GLY A 125 -15.41 -19.09 3.57
N VAL A 126 -14.14 -18.68 3.61
CA VAL A 126 -13.71 -17.33 4.00
C VAL A 126 -12.99 -16.57 2.87
N ALA A 127 -13.00 -17.12 1.65
CA ALA A 127 -12.43 -16.46 0.48
C ALA A 127 -13.08 -15.10 0.24
N TYR A 128 -12.26 -14.10 0.00
CA TYR A 128 -12.72 -12.76 -0.35
C TYR A 128 -12.68 -12.59 -1.87
N ASP A 129 -13.84 -12.69 -2.52
CA ASP A 129 -13.97 -12.59 -3.97
C ASP A 129 -14.33 -11.16 -4.39
N SER A 130 -13.62 -10.67 -5.40
CA SER A 130 -13.90 -9.40 -6.09
C SER A 130 -14.37 -9.68 -7.53
N PRO A 131 -14.88 -8.67 -8.27
CA PRO A 131 -15.23 -8.86 -9.68
C PRO A 131 -14.07 -9.32 -10.57
N THR A 132 -12.82 -9.10 -10.17
CA THR A 132 -11.63 -9.56 -10.92
C THR A 132 -11.24 -10.99 -10.57
N GLY A 133 -11.43 -11.39 -9.31
CA GLY A 133 -11.00 -12.67 -8.76
C GLY A 133 -10.79 -12.61 -7.24
N GLN A 134 -10.29 -13.70 -6.67
CA GLN A 134 -10.03 -13.78 -5.24
C GLN A 134 -8.90 -12.84 -4.81
N MET A 135 -9.06 -12.14 -3.69
CA MET A 135 -7.97 -11.44 -3.01
C MET A 135 -7.59 -12.19 -1.75
N VAL A 136 -6.28 -12.37 -1.52
CA VAL A 136 -5.74 -13.00 -0.31
C VAL A 136 -5.09 -11.91 0.53
N ASN A 137 -5.75 -11.53 1.61
CA ASN A 137 -5.36 -10.40 2.45
C ASN A 137 -4.39 -10.81 3.57
N THR A 138 -3.71 -9.82 4.15
CA THR A 138 -2.85 -9.98 5.34
C THR A 138 -1.82 -11.11 5.16
N LEU A 139 -1.09 -11.09 4.04
CA LEU A 139 -0.19 -12.20 3.64
C LEU A 139 0.85 -12.56 4.70
N VAL A 140 1.27 -11.62 5.54
CA VAL A 140 2.22 -11.85 6.62
C VAL A 140 1.81 -13.00 7.57
N ASN A 141 0.50 -13.20 7.78
CA ASN A 141 -0.02 -14.30 8.61
C ASN A 141 -0.03 -15.66 7.90
N LYS A 142 0.25 -15.69 6.59
CA LYS A 142 -0.06 -16.83 5.73
C LYS A 142 1.18 -17.62 5.32
N GLY A 143 2.37 -17.19 5.73
CA GLY A 143 3.61 -17.88 5.44
C GLY A 143 4.84 -17.01 5.67
N ARG A 144 5.91 -17.62 6.18
CA ARG A 144 7.17 -16.92 6.49
C ARG A 144 7.76 -16.17 5.29
N CYS A 145 7.59 -16.71 4.07
CA CYS A 145 8.07 -16.04 2.86
C CYS A 145 7.47 -14.64 2.66
N PHE A 146 6.23 -14.40 3.08
CA PHE A 146 5.59 -13.09 2.94
C PHE A 146 6.15 -12.07 3.93
N GLY A 147 6.44 -12.47 5.18
CA GLY A 147 7.15 -11.64 6.15
C GLY A 147 8.55 -11.25 5.64
N GLN A 148 9.27 -12.21 5.07
CA GLN A 148 10.59 -11.95 4.45
C GLN A 148 10.51 -10.98 3.27
N CYS A 149 9.44 -11.03 2.47
CA CYS A 149 9.16 -10.04 1.42
C CYS A 149 8.89 -8.64 2.00
N ILE A 150 8.12 -8.52 3.10
CA ILE A 150 7.91 -7.22 3.78
C ILE A 150 9.25 -6.62 4.24
N GLU A 151 10.14 -7.46 4.74
CA GLU A 151 11.47 -7.04 5.20
C GLU A 151 12.49 -6.81 4.09
N GLN A 152 12.19 -7.22 2.85
CA GLN A 152 13.18 -7.29 1.78
C GLN A 152 14.39 -8.16 2.18
N ASP A 153 14.14 -9.27 2.90
CA ASP A 153 15.16 -10.25 3.28
C ASP A 153 15.58 -11.07 2.04
N PRO A 154 16.89 -11.11 1.68
CA PRO A 154 17.41 -11.91 0.59
C PRO A 154 17.01 -13.40 0.61
N ALA A 155 16.65 -13.96 1.76
CA ALA A 155 16.14 -15.33 1.86
C ALA A 155 14.72 -15.48 1.27
N GLY A 156 13.89 -14.44 1.39
CA GLY A 156 12.55 -14.38 0.79
C GLY A 156 12.56 -13.87 -0.66
N VAL A 157 13.33 -12.81 -0.92
CA VAL A 157 13.46 -12.14 -2.21
C VAL A 157 14.91 -11.71 -2.43
N GLN A 158 15.64 -12.38 -3.32
CA GLN A 158 17.08 -12.12 -3.50
C GLN A 158 17.39 -10.69 -3.97
N ALA A 159 16.47 -10.04 -4.66
CA ALA A 159 16.56 -8.63 -5.02
C ALA A 159 16.28 -7.66 -3.85
N GLY A 160 16.04 -8.14 -2.64
CA GLY A 160 15.77 -7.33 -1.46
C GLY A 160 16.69 -6.10 -1.30
N PRO A 161 18.03 -6.22 -1.48
CA PRO A 161 18.93 -5.07 -1.40
C PRO A 161 18.68 -3.97 -2.45
N VAL A 162 18.36 -4.34 -3.71
CA VAL A 162 18.07 -3.34 -4.75
C VAL A 162 16.67 -2.74 -4.59
N ILE A 163 15.70 -3.54 -4.13
CA ILE A 163 14.37 -3.03 -3.77
C ILE A 163 14.49 -2.00 -2.65
N GLU A 164 15.16 -2.35 -1.55
CA GLU A 164 15.41 -1.46 -0.42
C GLU A 164 16.06 -0.15 -0.86
N GLN A 165 17.10 -0.21 -1.69
CA GLN A 165 17.81 0.97 -2.19
C GLN A 165 16.88 1.91 -2.99
N ILE A 166 16.06 1.39 -3.89
CA ILE A 166 15.12 2.20 -4.69
C ILE A 166 13.99 2.75 -3.81
N MET A 167 13.51 1.96 -2.84
CA MET A 167 12.49 2.41 -1.87
C MET A 167 13.00 3.55 -0.99
N ASP A 168 14.25 3.48 -0.52
CA ASP A 168 14.89 4.54 0.25
C ASP A 168 15.10 5.82 -0.58
N GLU A 169 15.40 5.69 -1.88
CA GLU A 169 15.52 6.83 -2.80
C GLU A 169 14.17 7.51 -3.10
N THR A 170 13.07 6.77 -3.02
CA THR A 170 11.73 7.28 -3.37
C THR A 170 10.95 7.80 -2.17
N LEU A 171 10.86 7.02 -1.09
CA LEU A 171 10.10 7.38 0.11
C LEU A 171 10.97 8.00 1.21
N GLY A 172 12.29 7.83 1.11
CA GLY A 172 13.24 8.02 2.20
C GLY A 172 13.40 6.74 3.04
N PRO A 173 14.49 6.64 3.82
CA PRO A 173 14.70 5.51 4.71
C PRO A 173 13.59 5.43 5.77
N GLY A 174 13.34 4.21 6.25
CA GLY A 174 12.33 3.98 7.30
C GLY A 174 10.89 3.98 6.77
N TRP A 175 10.66 3.71 5.49
CA TRP A 175 9.32 3.43 4.96
C TRP A 175 8.65 2.23 5.67
N ILE A 176 7.33 2.13 5.60
CA ILE A 176 6.56 1.03 6.19
C ILE A 176 5.65 0.39 5.15
N CYS A 177 5.29 -0.87 5.39
CA CYS A 177 4.31 -1.60 4.61
C CYS A 177 2.92 -1.03 4.88
N HIS A 178 2.29 -0.44 3.87
CA HIS A 178 0.94 0.09 3.94
C HIS A 178 -0.11 -1.02 3.91
N SER A 179 0.12 -2.02 3.06
CA SER A 179 -0.68 -3.23 2.87
C SER A 179 0.16 -4.29 2.15
N PHE A 180 -0.15 -5.58 2.32
CA PHE A 180 0.42 -6.65 1.50
C PHE A 180 -0.61 -7.76 1.27
N LEU A 181 -1.07 -7.86 0.03
CA LEU A 181 -2.12 -8.79 -0.39
C LEU A 181 -1.83 -9.37 -1.77
N ALA A 182 -2.44 -10.52 -2.07
CA ALA A 182 -2.47 -11.06 -3.42
C ALA A 182 -3.78 -10.72 -4.13
N ILE A 183 -3.68 -10.41 -5.42
CA ILE A 183 -4.80 -10.03 -6.28
C ILE A 183 -4.92 -11.08 -7.38
N GLY A 184 -6.03 -11.83 -7.35
CA GLY A 184 -6.40 -12.78 -8.37
C GLY A 184 -7.04 -12.09 -9.58
N SER A 185 -6.71 -12.60 -10.77
CA SER A 185 -7.54 -12.44 -11.96
C SER A 185 -7.99 -13.82 -12.40
N ASP A 186 -9.28 -14.04 -12.28
CA ASP A 186 -9.94 -15.31 -12.55
C ASP A 186 -10.34 -15.36 -14.03
N PRO A 187 -10.37 -16.56 -14.65
CA PRO A 187 -10.91 -16.71 -15.99
C PRO A 187 -12.29 -16.07 -16.12
N GLY A 188 -12.43 -15.11 -17.04
CA GLY A 188 -13.68 -14.36 -17.24
C GLY A 188 -13.99 -13.28 -16.19
N GLY A 189 -13.05 -13.00 -15.28
CA GLY A 189 -13.14 -11.86 -14.35
C GLY A 189 -13.08 -10.51 -15.06
N TYR A 190 -13.59 -9.46 -14.42
CA TYR A 190 -13.61 -8.11 -14.96
C TYR A 190 -12.25 -7.41 -14.72
N PRO A 191 -11.84 -6.49 -15.61
CA PRO A 191 -10.70 -5.62 -15.33
C PRO A 191 -11.06 -4.63 -14.20
N GLN A 192 -10.06 -4.19 -13.44
CA GLN A 192 -10.26 -3.06 -12.54
C GLN A 192 -10.32 -1.76 -13.33
N GLY A 193 -11.18 -0.83 -12.89
CA GLY A 193 -11.07 0.56 -13.30
C GLY A 193 -9.64 1.07 -13.03
N LEU A 194 -9.05 1.77 -14.00
CA LEU A 194 -7.71 2.31 -13.80
C LEU A 194 -7.75 3.35 -12.69
N HIS A 195 -6.79 3.23 -11.77
CA HIS A 195 -6.69 4.05 -10.56
C HIS A 195 -5.24 4.41 -10.27
N ILE A 196 -5.07 5.30 -9.29
CA ILE A 196 -3.79 5.57 -8.64
C ILE A 196 -3.92 5.16 -7.17
N ASP A 197 -2.91 4.51 -6.62
CA ASP A 197 -2.94 4.09 -5.21
C ASP A 197 -2.72 5.27 -4.26
N GLN A 198 -2.16 6.38 -4.77
CA GLN A 198 -2.11 7.66 -4.07
C GLN A 198 -3.45 8.43 -4.11
N GLY A 199 -4.54 7.81 -4.58
CA GLY A 199 -5.88 8.39 -4.66
C GLY A 199 -6.37 9.07 -3.36
N PRO A 200 -6.08 8.55 -2.15
CA PRO A 200 -6.45 9.21 -0.89
C PRO A 200 -5.85 10.60 -0.67
N LEU A 201 -4.81 11.00 -1.41
CA LEU A 201 -4.26 12.37 -1.35
C LEU A 201 -4.98 13.33 -2.29
N LEU A 202 -5.87 12.88 -3.17
CA LEU A 202 -6.56 13.78 -4.09
C LEU A 202 -7.43 14.80 -3.32
N PRO A 203 -7.46 16.07 -3.75
CA PRO A 203 -6.94 16.58 -5.02
C PRO A 203 -5.50 17.10 -4.95
N TRP A 204 -4.76 16.84 -3.85
CA TRP A 204 -3.33 17.13 -3.82
C TRP A 204 -2.54 16.17 -4.71
N MET A 205 -1.50 16.71 -5.33
CA MET A 205 -0.52 15.97 -6.12
C MET A 205 0.88 16.27 -5.59
N THR A 206 1.56 15.24 -5.11
CA THR A 206 2.96 15.36 -4.69
C THR A 206 3.83 15.48 -5.93
N ALA A 207 4.58 16.58 -6.12
CA ALA A 207 5.34 16.79 -7.35
C ALA A 207 6.73 16.12 -7.30
N GLU A 208 7.52 16.44 -6.26
CA GLU A 208 8.94 16.06 -6.17
C GLU A 208 9.17 14.56 -5.95
N ALA A 209 8.34 13.93 -5.13
CA ALA A 209 8.47 12.53 -4.76
C ALA A 209 7.08 11.90 -4.51
N PRO A 210 6.93 10.59 -4.73
CA PRO A 210 5.72 9.90 -4.34
C PRO A 210 5.60 9.82 -2.82
N ALA A 211 4.36 9.75 -2.32
CA ALA A 211 4.06 9.39 -0.93
C ALA A 211 3.80 7.88 -0.78
N LEU A 212 3.58 7.17 -1.89
CA LEU A 212 3.36 5.74 -1.96
C LEU A 212 4.13 5.14 -3.14
N VAL A 213 4.84 4.04 -2.92
CA VAL A 213 5.46 3.23 -3.98
C VAL A 213 5.13 1.77 -3.74
N ASN A 214 4.71 1.08 -4.78
CA ASN A 214 4.33 -0.32 -4.72
C ASN A 214 5.50 -1.24 -5.09
N THR A 215 5.55 -2.39 -4.43
CA THR A 215 6.39 -3.54 -4.75
C THR A 215 5.48 -4.70 -5.11
N MET A 216 5.37 -5.00 -6.41
CA MET A 216 4.54 -6.10 -6.90
C MET A 216 5.40 -7.31 -7.24
N TYR A 217 5.14 -8.42 -6.56
CA TYR A 217 5.75 -9.72 -6.81
C TYR A 217 4.92 -10.47 -7.85
N ILE A 218 5.60 -10.96 -8.90
CA ILE A 218 4.99 -11.64 -10.04
C ILE A 218 5.44 -13.12 -10.03
N PRO A 219 4.72 -14.02 -9.34
CA PRO A 219 5.18 -15.39 -9.10
C PRO A 219 4.87 -16.37 -10.26
N GLN A 220 4.41 -15.86 -11.39
CA GLN A 220 4.08 -16.60 -12.60
C GLN A 220 4.23 -15.67 -13.81
N ASP A 221 4.39 -16.23 -15.01
CA ASP A 221 4.43 -15.40 -16.23
C ASP A 221 3.13 -14.61 -16.36
N VAL A 222 3.22 -13.35 -16.77
CA VAL A 222 2.07 -12.47 -17.04
C VAL A 222 2.18 -11.85 -18.41
N ASP A 223 1.04 -11.73 -19.09
CA ASP A 223 0.93 -11.20 -20.45
C ASP A 223 -0.50 -10.68 -20.74
N GLU A 224 -0.77 -10.32 -22.00
CA GLU A 224 -2.11 -9.90 -22.43
C GLU A 224 -3.17 -11.01 -22.45
N VAL A 225 -2.78 -12.27 -22.31
CA VAL A 225 -3.69 -13.42 -22.37
C VAL A 225 -4.22 -13.72 -20.98
N ASN A 226 -3.33 -13.80 -19.97
CA ASN A 226 -3.71 -14.15 -18.60
C ASN A 226 -4.04 -12.93 -17.71
N GLY A 227 -4.11 -11.74 -18.31
CA GLY A 227 -4.53 -10.52 -17.62
C GLY A 227 -3.42 -9.89 -16.80
N GLY A 228 -2.22 -9.75 -17.36
CA GLY A 228 -1.15 -8.93 -16.79
C GLY A 228 -1.66 -7.54 -16.44
N THR A 229 -1.12 -6.96 -15.35
CA THR A 229 -1.52 -5.64 -14.83
C THR A 229 -1.58 -4.61 -15.95
N LEU A 230 -2.70 -3.91 -16.06
CA LEU A 230 -2.87 -2.79 -16.96
C LEU A 230 -2.09 -1.59 -16.42
N VAL A 231 -1.34 -0.92 -17.29
CA VAL A 231 -0.60 0.30 -16.96
C VAL A 231 -0.72 1.32 -18.09
N ILE A 232 -0.70 2.62 -17.76
CA ILE A 232 -0.43 3.68 -18.74
C ILE A 232 0.99 4.20 -18.46
N PRO A 233 2.00 3.75 -19.22
CA PRO A 233 3.38 4.19 -19.04
C PRO A 233 3.49 5.72 -19.07
N GLY A 234 4.18 6.29 -18.08
CA GLY A 234 4.42 7.74 -17.97
C GLY A 234 3.26 8.56 -17.40
N SER A 235 2.13 7.95 -17.04
CA SER A 235 0.96 8.71 -16.57
C SER A 235 1.21 9.45 -15.24
N HIS A 236 2.12 8.98 -14.40
CA HIS A 236 2.52 9.67 -13.16
C HIS A 236 3.00 11.10 -13.44
N ARG A 237 3.74 11.30 -14.54
CA ARG A 237 4.23 12.62 -14.97
C ARG A 237 3.10 13.51 -15.46
N ILE A 238 2.14 12.96 -16.20
CA ILE A 238 0.95 13.70 -16.65
C ILE A 238 0.16 14.21 -15.44
N LEU A 239 0.00 13.38 -14.40
CA LEU A 239 -0.67 13.79 -13.17
C LEU A 239 0.13 14.84 -12.39
N ILE A 240 1.46 14.70 -12.31
CA ILE A 240 2.34 15.70 -11.69
C ILE A 240 2.24 17.05 -12.40
N GLU A 241 2.21 17.05 -13.74
CA GLU A 241 2.09 18.25 -14.56
C GLU A 241 0.74 18.96 -14.36
N ALA A 242 -0.36 18.19 -14.25
CA ALA A 242 -1.67 18.74 -13.90
C ALA A 242 -1.64 19.42 -12.51
N GLY A 243 -0.95 18.82 -11.54
CA GLY A 243 -0.77 19.40 -10.21
C GLY A 243 -2.02 19.33 -9.32
N ASN A 244 -2.08 20.19 -8.30
CA ASN A 244 -3.15 20.17 -7.30
C ASN A 244 -4.49 20.61 -7.90
N ALA A 245 -5.49 19.72 -7.87
CA ALA A 245 -6.80 19.92 -8.51
C ALA A 245 -6.71 20.32 -10.01
N GLY A 246 -5.66 19.88 -10.71
CA GLY A 246 -5.46 20.21 -12.12
C GLY A 246 -6.22 19.30 -13.07
N GLU A 247 -6.53 19.84 -14.25
CA GLU A 247 -7.17 19.10 -15.33
C GLU A 247 -6.16 18.23 -16.09
N VAL A 248 -6.56 17.01 -16.41
CA VAL A 248 -5.79 16.04 -17.19
C VAL A 248 -6.40 15.92 -18.58
N GLY A 249 -5.56 16.10 -19.59
CA GLY A 249 -5.95 15.98 -21.00
C GLY A 249 -6.10 14.54 -21.49
N GLN A 250 -5.81 14.34 -22.78
CA GLN A 250 -5.77 13.01 -23.37
C GLN A 250 -4.61 12.18 -22.80
N LEU A 251 -4.89 10.93 -22.49
CA LEU A 251 -3.93 9.98 -21.96
C LEU A 251 -3.45 9.03 -23.06
N PRO A 252 -2.17 8.59 -23.02
CA PRO A 252 -1.71 7.46 -23.82
C PRO A 252 -2.53 6.19 -23.55
N PRO A 253 -2.57 5.23 -24.49
CA PRO A 253 -3.32 4.00 -24.32
C PRO A 253 -2.71 3.12 -23.23
N ALA A 254 -3.56 2.36 -22.52
CA ALA A 254 -3.09 1.35 -21.58
C ALA A 254 -2.48 0.14 -22.28
N ILE A 255 -1.59 -0.59 -21.60
CA ILE A 255 -1.03 -1.87 -22.02
C ILE A 255 -1.15 -2.90 -20.92
N ASN A 256 -1.14 -4.19 -21.27
CA ASN A 256 -0.86 -5.24 -20.30
C ASN A 256 0.64 -5.30 -20.02
N LEU A 257 1.01 -5.48 -18.75
CA LEU A 257 2.36 -5.81 -18.35
C LEU A 257 2.73 -7.22 -18.86
N GLU A 258 3.88 -7.33 -19.53
CA GLU A 258 4.54 -8.59 -19.85
C GLU A 258 5.71 -8.79 -18.89
N ALA A 259 5.76 -9.90 -18.16
CA ALA A 259 6.90 -10.22 -17.30
C ALA A 259 6.99 -11.73 -17.03
N PRO A 260 8.20 -12.31 -17.01
CA PRO A 260 8.40 -13.69 -16.60
C PRO A 260 8.22 -13.86 -15.08
N ALA A 261 7.87 -15.08 -14.67
CA ALA A 261 7.78 -15.47 -13.27
C ALA A 261 9.07 -15.14 -12.50
N GLY A 262 8.92 -14.63 -11.28
CA GLY A 262 10.01 -14.21 -10.42
C GLY A 262 10.42 -12.76 -10.57
N THR A 263 9.83 -12.03 -11.52
CA THR A 263 9.99 -10.57 -11.65
C THR A 263 9.35 -9.84 -10.47
N VAL A 264 9.97 -8.74 -10.04
CA VAL A 264 9.35 -7.74 -9.16
C VAL A 264 9.19 -6.44 -9.94
N MET A 265 7.98 -5.87 -9.93
CA MET A 265 7.71 -4.55 -10.45
C MET A 265 7.70 -3.54 -9.30
N LEU A 266 8.50 -2.48 -9.41
CA LEU A 266 8.36 -1.31 -8.56
C LEU A 266 7.62 -0.24 -9.34
N PHE A 267 6.61 0.40 -8.73
CA PHE A 267 5.86 1.45 -9.42
C PHE A 267 5.37 2.56 -8.51
N ASP A 268 5.36 3.76 -9.08
CA ASP A 268 4.94 4.99 -8.45
C ASP A 268 3.44 4.95 -8.11
N GLY A 269 3.06 5.35 -6.91
CA GLY A 269 1.65 5.40 -6.48
C GLY A 269 0.78 6.35 -7.29
N ARG A 270 1.36 7.20 -8.14
CA ARG A 270 0.68 8.09 -9.10
C ARG A 270 0.52 7.46 -10.49
N LEU A 271 1.04 6.26 -10.74
CA LEU A 271 0.88 5.56 -12.01
C LEU A 271 -0.55 5.04 -12.16
N LEU A 272 -1.19 5.31 -13.30
CA LEU A 272 -2.50 4.78 -13.65
C LEU A 272 -2.35 3.31 -13.99
N HIS A 273 -3.03 2.47 -13.22
CA HIS A 273 -2.93 1.04 -13.35
C HIS A 273 -4.21 0.33 -12.89
N GLY A 274 -4.30 -0.97 -13.17
CA GLY A 274 -5.39 -1.82 -12.70
C GLY A 274 -5.18 -3.28 -13.10
N THR A 275 -5.94 -4.19 -12.49
CA THR A 275 -5.91 -5.60 -12.88
C THR A 275 -6.43 -5.79 -14.31
N GLY A 276 -5.68 -6.51 -15.14
CA GLY A 276 -6.09 -6.87 -16.50
C GLY A 276 -7.03 -8.06 -16.55
N THR A 277 -7.81 -8.12 -17.64
CA THR A 277 -8.75 -9.20 -17.92
C THR A 277 -8.02 -10.51 -18.23
N ASN A 278 -8.35 -11.57 -17.50
CA ASN A 278 -7.80 -12.89 -17.76
C ASN A 278 -8.68 -13.67 -18.74
N ARG A 279 -8.13 -13.91 -19.94
CA ARG A 279 -8.74 -14.68 -21.03
C ARG A 279 -8.18 -16.10 -21.14
N SER A 280 -7.30 -16.49 -20.21
CA SER A 280 -6.79 -17.85 -20.11
C SER A 280 -7.75 -18.76 -19.32
N GLU A 281 -7.42 -20.05 -19.22
CA GLU A 281 -8.22 -21.04 -18.49
C GLU A 281 -7.86 -21.15 -17.00
N ARG A 282 -6.83 -20.43 -16.53
CA ARG A 282 -6.31 -20.56 -15.18
C ARG A 282 -6.29 -19.23 -14.45
N ARG A 283 -6.54 -19.26 -13.14
CA ARG A 283 -6.36 -18.09 -12.28
C ARG A 283 -4.90 -17.64 -12.30
N ARG A 284 -4.72 -16.33 -12.31
CA ARG A 284 -3.42 -15.67 -12.20
C ARG A 284 -3.38 -14.85 -10.92
N TYR A 285 -2.30 -14.93 -10.15
CA TYR A 285 -2.06 -14.06 -9.00
C TYR A 285 -0.85 -13.15 -9.24
N VAL A 286 -0.96 -11.94 -8.72
CA VAL A 286 0.19 -11.09 -8.37
C VAL A 286 0.03 -10.70 -6.91
N ALA A 287 1.13 -10.37 -6.22
CA ALA A 287 1.06 -9.88 -4.85
C ALA A 287 1.62 -8.47 -4.76
N VAL A 288 0.83 -7.53 -4.26
CA VAL A 288 1.17 -6.11 -4.21
C VAL A 288 1.38 -5.71 -2.76
N MET A 289 2.61 -5.28 -2.49
CA MET A 289 2.98 -4.63 -1.24
C MET A 289 3.03 -3.12 -1.49
N SER A 290 2.05 -2.38 -0.98
CA SER A 290 2.10 -0.92 -1.00
C SER A 290 2.98 -0.44 0.14
N ASN A 291 3.79 0.59 -0.10
CA ASN A 291 4.69 1.15 0.90
C ASN A 291 4.50 2.65 1.02
N VAL A 292 4.59 3.16 2.25
CA VAL A 292 4.40 4.57 2.58
C VAL A 292 5.45 5.05 3.56
N LYS A 293 5.51 6.35 3.81
CA LYS A 293 6.36 6.90 4.87
C LYS A 293 5.83 6.48 6.25
N ALA A 294 6.71 6.27 7.24
CA ALA A 294 6.32 5.77 8.56
C ALA A 294 5.25 6.57 9.31
N TRP A 295 5.15 7.88 9.05
CA TRP A 295 4.13 8.74 9.67
C TRP A 295 2.73 8.58 9.06
N MET A 296 2.60 7.89 7.92
CA MET A 296 1.32 7.67 7.26
C MET A 296 0.55 6.53 7.92
N ARG A 297 -0.77 6.70 8.04
CA ARG A 297 -1.65 5.62 8.48
C ARG A 297 -1.65 4.51 7.42
N THR A 298 -1.45 3.27 7.85
CA THR A 298 -1.49 2.09 6.98
C THR A 298 -2.94 1.74 6.58
N GLN A 299 -3.11 1.16 5.38
CA GLN A 299 -4.41 0.63 4.95
C GLN A 299 -4.74 -0.64 5.73
N GLU A 300 -3.77 -1.54 5.88
CA GLU A 300 -3.91 -2.67 6.79
C GLU A 300 -3.61 -2.21 8.20
N ASN A 301 -4.49 -2.51 9.16
CA ASN A 301 -4.20 -2.26 10.56
C ASN A 301 -3.36 -3.39 11.14
N TRP A 302 -2.05 -3.38 10.87
CA TRP A 302 -1.13 -4.43 11.31
C TRP A 302 -1.10 -4.62 12.82
N VAL A 303 -1.28 -3.53 13.58
CA VAL A 303 -1.33 -3.56 15.04
C VAL A 303 -2.54 -4.37 15.54
N VAL A 304 -3.53 -4.67 14.71
CA VAL A 304 -4.63 -5.58 15.05
C VAL A 304 -4.52 -6.89 14.28
N SER A 305 -4.34 -6.82 12.96
CA SER A 305 -4.48 -7.97 12.06
C SER A 305 -3.38 -9.01 12.20
N VAL A 306 -2.15 -8.63 12.61
CA VAL A 306 -1.05 -9.60 12.68
C VAL A 306 -1.22 -10.51 13.89
N ALA A 307 -1.04 -11.81 13.65
CA ALA A 307 -1.14 -12.82 14.69
C ALA A 307 0.00 -12.68 15.70
N SER A 308 -0.28 -13.01 16.97
CA SER A 308 0.67 -12.80 18.07
C SER A 308 1.92 -13.68 17.98
N ASP A 309 1.78 -14.90 17.45
CA ASP A 309 2.90 -15.81 17.17
C ASP A 309 3.81 -15.28 16.04
N VAL A 310 3.22 -14.74 14.97
CA VAL A 310 3.95 -14.05 13.90
C VAL A 310 4.69 -12.83 14.44
N LEU A 311 4.07 -12.04 15.33
CA LEU A 311 4.71 -10.90 15.99
C LEU A 311 5.87 -11.31 16.90
N ALA A 312 5.72 -12.41 17.64
CA ALA A 312 6.73 -12.90 18.57
C ALA A 312 8.01 -13.35 17.82
N GLU A 313 7.86 -13.90 16.62
CA GLU A 313 8.97 -14.31 15.76
C GLU A 313 9.49 -13.19 14.84
N ALA A 314 8.78 -12.07 14.74
CA ALA A 314 9.12 -10.98 13.85
C ALA A 314 10.45 -10.30 14.24
N SER A 315 11.30 -10.06 13.25
CA SER A 315 12.52 -9.29 13.45
C SER A 315 12.20 -7.82 13.79
N PRO A 316 13.15 -7.06 14.37
CA PRO A 316 13.00 -5.62 14.55
C PRO A 316 12.64 -4.87 13.25
N LYS A 317 13.14 -5.34 12.10
CA LYS A 317 12.82 -4.75 10.79
C LYS A 317 11.38 -5.05 10.39
N LEU A 318 10.90 -6.30 10.52
CA LEU A 318 9.50 -6.64 10.24
C LEU A 318 8.53 -5.86 11.13
N LYS A 319 8.81 -5.78 12.44
CA LYS A 319 8.02 -5.00 13.39
C LYS A 319 7.93 -3.54 12.96
N HIS A 320 9.07 -2.93 12.63
CA HIS A 320 9.10 -1.58 12.08
C HIS A 320 8.29 -1.45 10.79
N ARG A 321 8.46 -2.35 9.81
CA ARG A 321 7.69 -2.32 8.55
C ARG A 321 6.19 -2.45 8.75
N MET A 322 5.76 -3.16 9.78
CA MET A 322 4.34 -3.29 10.16
C MET A 322 3.83 -2.11 11.01
N GLY A 323 4.64 -1.07 11.23
CA GLY A 323 4.24 0.09 12.01
C GLY A 323 4.17 -0.15 13.52
N LEU A 324 4.81 -1.22 14.04
CA LEU A 324 5.00 -1.45 15.48
C LEU A 324 6.11 -0.56 16.07
N SER A 325 6.24 0.66 15.55
CA SER A 325 7.11 1.70 16.09
C SER A 325 6.37 3.02 16.08
N ALA A 326 6.19 3.59 17.26
CA ALA A 326 5.81 4.99 17.40
C ALA A 326 6.92 5.91 16.90
N LEU A 327 6.50 7.11 16.48
CA LEU A 327 7.34 8.25 16.17
C LEU A 327 6.58 9.53 16.54
N THR A 328 7.27 10.67 16.59
CA THR A 328 6.65 11.95 16.98
C THR A 328 5.33 12.27 16.27
N TYR A 329 5.20 11.88 15.01
CA TYR A 329 4.04 12.20 14.17
C TYR A 329 3.13 11.00 13.89
N GLY A 330 3.30 9.85 14.57
CA GLY A 330 2.53 8.65 14.28
C GLY A 330 2.62 7.56 15.34
N ALA A 331 1.52 6.83 15.54
CA ALA A 331 1.44 5.62 16.37
C ALA A 331 1.87 5.76 17.84
N THR A 332 1.81 6.96 18.43
CA THR A 332 2.03 7.14 19.88
C THR A 332 0.92 6.49 20.71
N ILE A 333 1.25 6.07 21.93
CA ILE A 333 0.30 5.41 22.85
C ILE A 333 0.33 6.13 24.19
N GLU A 334 -0.75 6.85 24.53
CA GLU A 334 -0.83 7.64 25.78
C GLU A 334 0.36 8.61 25.96
N GLY A 335 0.90 9.13 24.85
CA GLY A 335 2.08 10.00 24.82
C GLY A 335 3.43 9.25 24.75
N PHE A 336 3.46 7.93 24.95
CA PHE A 336 4.64 7.12 24.67
C PHE A 336 5.03 7.21 23.19
N GLY A 337 6.33 7.33 22.90
CA GLY A 337 6.84 7.51 21.55
C GLY A 337 6.89 8.97 21.06
N LEU A 338 6.43 9.95 21.84
CA LEU A 338 6.66 11.37 21.55
C LEU A 338 8.17 11.67 21.59
N GLY A 339 8.78 11.90 20.42
CA GLY A 339 10.22 12.08 20.26
C GLY A 339 10.97 10.80 19.86
N ALA A 340 10.28 9.68 19.63
CA ALA A 340 10.88 8.49 19.04
C ALA A 340 11.30 8.74 17.58
N ARG A 341 12.34 8.02 17.14
CA ARG A 341 12.93 8.14 15.81
C ARG A 341 12.11 7.41 14.75
N GLY A 342 11.29 6.44 15.17
CA GLY A 342 10.53 5.61 14.24
C GLY A 342 11.44 4.71 13.40
N GLN A 343 12.43 4.07 14.04
CA GLN A 343 13.42 3.23 13.38
C GLN A 343 13.38 1.80 13.94
N ALA A 344 13.83 0.83 13.16
CA ALA A 344 13.93 -0.55 13.62
C ALA A 344 14.81 -0.65 14.87
N GLY A 345 14.27 -1.27 15.93
CA GLY A 345 14.97 -1.44 17.20
C GLY A 345 14.97 -0.21 18.14
N ASP A 346 14.25 0.87 17.78
CA ASP A 346 14.09 2.03 18.65
C ASP A 346 13.26 1.69 19.90
N VAL A 347 13.92 1.58 21.05
CA VAL A 347 13.26 1.23 22.31
C VAL A 347 12.26 2.31 22.75
N PHE A 348 12.47 3.57 22.36
CA PHE A 348 11.58 4.66 22.73
C PHE A 348 10.30 4.69 21.89
N GLY A 349 10.36 4.09 20.69
CA GLY A 349 9.21 3.91 19.81
C GLY A 349 8.56 2.53 19.92
N ASP A 350 9.14 1.58 20.64
CA ASP A 350 8.66 0.19 20.65
C ASP A 350 7.27 0.06 21.29
N ILE A 351 6.25 -0.17 20.45
CA ILE A 351 4.86 -0.34 20.90
C ILE A 351 4.45 -1.81 21.06
N GLU A 352 5.36 -2.76 20.80
CA GLU A 352 5.08 -4.19 21.00
C GLU A 352 4.61 -4.52 22.43
N PRO A 353 5.19 -3.96 23.52
CA PRO A 353 4.72 -4.26 24.87
C PRO A 353 3.25 -3.88 25.10
N PHE A 354 2.78 -2.81 24.45
CA PHE A 354 1.38 -2.39 24.52
C PHE A 354 0.48 -3.37 23.77
N ARG A 355 0.89 -3.79 22.55
CA ARG A 355 0.16 -4.82 21.80
C ARG A 355 0.08 -6.13 22.57
N ALA A 356 1.19 -6.58 23.16
CA ALA A 356 1.23 -7.78 23.99
C ALA A 356 0.27 -7.67 25.19
N ALA A 357 0.23 -6.51 25.86
CA ALA A 357 -0.69 -6.28 26.97
C ALA A 357 -2.17 -6.29 26.53
N VAL A 358 -2.49 -5.84 25.31
CA VAL A 358 -3.84 -5.99 24.74
C VAL A 358 -4.17 -7.47 24.54
N ASP A 359 -3.27 -8.23 23.91
CA ASP A 359 -3.49 -9.65 23.61
C ASP A 359 -3.65 -10.50 24.88
N SER A 360 -2.92 -10.18 25.95
CA SER A 360 -3.04 -10.86 27.26
C SER A 360 -4.18 -10.34 28.13
N GLY A 361 -4.89 -9.28 27.72
CA GLY A 361 -5.93 -8.63 28.53
C GLY A 361 -5.39 -7.91 29.77
N THR A 362 -4.10 -7.56 29.81
CA THR A 362 -3.43 -6.90 30.93
C THR A 362 -3.14 -5.42 30.67
N TYR A 363 -3.76 -4.83 29.65
CA TYR A 363 -3.58 -3.43 29.33
C TYR A 363 -4.33 -2.54 30.33
N GLU A 364 -3.58 -1.82 31.16
CA GLU A 364 -4.07 -0.83 32.12
C GLU A 364 -3.89 0.60 31.57
N ARG A 365 -5.00 1.20 31.14
CA ARG A 365 -5.05 2.59 30.62
C ARG A 365 -5.05 3.59 31.75
N ILE A 366 -4.38 4.73 31.56
CA ILE A 366 -4.62 5.90 32.42
C ILE A 366 -6.00 6.47 32.08
N ARG A 367 -6.90 6.47 33.07
CA ARG A 367 -8.25 7.03 32.96
C ARG A 367 -8.33 8.33 33.78
N GLU A 368 -9.53 8.81 34.04
CA GLU A 368 -9.74 9.98 34.90
C GLU A 368 -9.07 9.77 36.26
N LEU A 369 -8.21 10.70 36.64
CA LEU A 369 -7.50 10.72 37.92
C LEU A 369 -7.54 12.14 38.48
N SER A 370 -7.66 12.23 39.80
CA SER A 370 -7.44 13.45 40.57
C SER A 370 -6.58 13.13 41.79
N PRO A 371 -6.03 14.13 42.49
CA PRO A 371 -5.35 13.90 43.77
C PRO A 371 -6.21 13.19 44.83
N ASP A 372 -7.55 13.19 44.68
CA ASP A 372 -8.51 12.55 45.58
C ASP A 372 -9.04 11.20 45.06
N SER A 373 -8.50 10.69 43.95
CA SER A 373 -8.86 9.37 43.42
C SER A 373 -8.57 8.24 44.42
N PRO A 374 -9.29 7.10 44.33
CA PRO A 374 -9.00 5.92 45.16
C PRO A 374 -7.52 5.53 45.10
N ARG A 375 -6.97 5.11 46.25
CA ARG A 375 -5.55 4.69 46.35
C ARG A 375 -5.19 3.58 45.36
N GLU A 376 -6.11 2.66 45.11
CA GLU A 376 -5.94 1.57 44.14
C GLU A 376 -5.74 2.06 42.70
N ASP A 377 -6.26 3.24 42.35
CA ASP A 377 -6.04 3.86 41.06
C ASP A 377 -4.71 4.63 41.06
N LEU A 378 -4.42 5.40 42.10
CA LEU A 378 -3.17 6.17 42.21
C LEU A 378 -1.90 5.30 42.27
N GLU A 379 -1.99 4.09 42.82
CA GLU A 379 -0.87 3.14 42.93
C GLU A 379 -0.89 2.05 41.84
N ARG A 380 -1.81 2.14 40.86
CA ARG A 380 -1.95 1.15 39.81
C ARG A 380 -0.72 1.13 38.90
N SER A 381 -0.33 -0.07 38.46
CA SER A 381 0.74 -0.23 37.46
C SER A 381 0.17 -0.02 36.05
N TYR A 382 0.20 1.23 35.58
CA TYR A 382 -0.27 1.57 34.24
C TYR A 382 0.69 1.09 33.15
N THR A 383 0.16 0.59 32.04
CA THR A 383 1.00 0.01 30.96
C THR A 383 1.98 1.04 30.39
N VAL A 384 1.54 2.29 30.21
CA VAL A 384 2.41 3.38 29.73
C VAL A 384 3.54 3.72 30.70
N GLN A 385 3.30 3.64 32.02
CA GLN A 385 4.34 3.86 33.03
C GLN A 385 5.40 2.77 32.95
N VAL A 386 5.00 1.50 32.88
CA VAL A 386 5.91 0.36 32.74
C VAL A 386 6.76 0.48 31.47
N ALA A 387 6.17 0.93 30.35
CA ALA A 387 6.90 1.18 29.11
C ALA A 387 7.93 2.32 29.26
N MET A 388 7.55 3.43 29.92
CA MET A 388 8.46 4.54 30.17
C MET A 388 9.63 4.16 31.09
N ASP A 389 9.41 3.32 32.09
CA ASP A 389 10.46 2.80 32.97
C ASP A 389 11.47 1.93 32.20
N ARG A 390 11.00 1.12 31.23
CA ARG A 390 11.88 0.36 30.33
C ARG A 390 12.77 1.25 29.49
N VAL A 391 12.22 2.34 28.95
CA VAL A 391 13.00 3.34 28.18
C VAL A 391 14.05 3.98 29.06
N LYS A 392 13.71 4.37 30.29
CA LYS A 392 14.66 4.95 31.23
C LYS A 392 15.83 3.99 31.50
N ALA A 393 15.53 2.72 31.79
CA ALA A 393 16.55 1.69 31.99
C ALA A 393 17.40 1.45 30.73
N ALA A 394 16.81 1.51 29.53
CA ALA A 394 17.54 1.39 28.28
C ALA A 394 18.53 2.55 28.06
N ARG A 395 18.11 3.79 28.35
CA ARG A 395 18.97 4.98 28.29
C ARG A 395 20.13 4.90 29.27
N GLU A 396 19.87 4.46 30.50
CA GLU A 396 20.92 4.24 31.52
C GLU A 396 21.95 3.19 31.08
N ALA A 397 21.53 2.22 30.26
CA ALA A 397 22.40 1.21 29.66
C ALA A 397 23.07 1.65 28.33
N GLY A 398 22.92 2.92 27.91
CA GLY A 398 23.50 3.44 26.67
C GLY A 398 22.83 2.94 25.39
N ARG A 399 21.66 2.31 25.49
CA ARG A 399 20.86 1.91 24.32
C ARG A 399 20.01 3.11 23.87
N GLN A 400 19.92 3.29 22.55
CA GLN A 400 19.15 4.36 21.93
C GLN A 400 17.85 3.84 21.35
#